data_AF-A0A257JZS0-F1
#
_entry.id   AF-A0A257JZS0-F1
#
_cell.length_a   1.000
_cell.length_b   1.000
_cell.length_c   1.000
_cell.angle_alpha   90.00
_cell.angle_beta   90.00
_cell.angle_gamma   90.00
#
_symmetry.space_group_name_H-M   'P 1'
#
loop_
_entity.id
_entity.type
_entity.pdbx_description
1 polymer ?
#
loop_
_entity_poly.entity_id
_entity_poly.type
_entity_poly.pdbx_seq_one_letter_code
_entity_poly.pdbx_strand_id
1 'polypeptide(L)'
;MSFHNLPLVVQNKLLTMKPLEVQGFWEQYNKKKKSIFTGYILLLLLGWHYAYVNKWGTQFLCWISLWGLLLWWFVDWFRIPSIINSYNNDLAINVLRDFSLLNYSAHPAPDDNNTAMSDWKKQNPTATLNDYYKQLRK
;
A
#
# COMPACT_ATOMS: atom_id res chain seq x y z
N MET A 1 2.84 4.85 18.03
CA MET A 1 3.43 4.87 16.68
C MET A 1 2.95 6.12 15.96
N SER A 2 3.85 6.87 15.33
CA SER A 2 3.49 8.11 14.64
C SER A 2 3.05 7.81 13.20
N PHE A 3 1.88 8.30 12.82
CA PHE A 3 1.33 8.17 11.46
C PHE A 3 1.95 9.15 10.47
N HIS A 4 2.70 10.16 10.94
CA HIS A 4 3.18 11.27 10.12
C HIS A 4 4.16 10.87 9.01
N ASN A 5 4.79 9.71 9.10
CA ASN A 5 5.71 9.18 8.09
C ASN A 5 5.01 8.29 7.03
N LEU A 6 3.69 8.19 7.07
CA LEU A 6 2.90 7.40 6.12
C LEU A 6 2.19 8.30 5.11
N PRO A 7 1.80 7.79 3.94
CA PRO A 7 0.95 8.54 3.01
C PRO A 7 -0.39 8.91 3.64
N LEU A 8 -0.89 10.13 3.34
CA LEU A 8 -2.16 10.67 3.87
C LEU A 8 -3.34 9.70 3.75
N VAL A 9 -3.45 8.99 2.62
CA VAL A 9 -4.49 7.99 2.37
C VAL A 9 -4.45 6.86 3.40
N VAL A 10 -3.25 6.39 3.74
CA VAL A 10 -3.06 5.31 4.72
C VAL A 10 -3.38 5.81 6.12
N GLN A 11 -2.98 7.04 6.46
CA GLN A 11 -3.30 7.64 7.76
C GLN A 11 -4.81 7.72 7.98
N ASN A 12 -5.55 8.32 7.03
CA ASN A 12 -7.00 8.46 7.10
C ASN A 12 -7.69 7.11 7.30
N LYS A 13 -7.21 6.06 6.60
CA LYS A 13 -7.79 4.73 6.74
C LYS A 13 -7.48 4.09 8.09
N LEU A 14 -6.24 4.16 8.57
CA LEU A 14 -5.84 3.58 9.86
C LEU A 14 -6.57 4.22 11.04
N LEU A 15 -6.89 5.52 10.96
CA LEU A 15 -7.70 6.21 11.98
C LEU A 15 -9.13 5.68 12.07
N THR A 16 -9.65 5.05 11.01
CA THR A 16 -11.00 4.47 10.96
C THR A 16 -11.06 2.96 11.24
N MET A 17 -9.91 2.28 11.31
CA MET A 17 -9.81 0.81 11.40
C MET A 17 -9.76 0.29 12.84
N LYS A 18 -10.01 -1.01 13.04
CA LYS A 18 -10.05 -1.63 14.38
C LYS A 18 -8.66 -1.54 15.04
N PRO A 19 -8.52 -1.34 16.37
CA PRO A 19 -7.19 -1.24 17.00
C PRO A 19 -6.32 -2.49 16.77
N LEU A 20 -6.94 -3.67 16.62
CA LEU A 20 -6.24 -4.91 16.24
C LEU A 20 -5.72 -4.89 14.80
N GLU A 21 -6.48 -4.34 13.86
CA GLU A 21 -6.07 -4.23 12.46
C GLU A 21 -4.90 -3.26 12.31
N VAL A 22 -4.92 -2.16 13.07
CA VAL A 22 -3.81 -1.20 13.12
C VAL A 22 -2.54 -1.88 13.61
N GLN A 23 -2.62 -2.75 14.62
CA GLN A 23 -1.46 -3.51 15.10
C GLN A 23 -0.93 -4.48 14.03
N GLY A 24 -1.82 -5.22 13.36
CA GLY A 24 -1.44 -6.11 12.27
C GLY A 24 -0.75 -5.37 11.12
N PHE A 25 -1.27 -4.20 10.75
CA PHE A 25 -0.64 -3.32 9.77
C PHE A 25 0.80 -2.98 10.17
N TRP A 26 1.00 -2.57 11.42
CA TRP A 26 2.31 -2.15 11.90
C TRP A 26 3.31 -3.30 12.06
N GLU A 27 2.91 -4.55 12.32
CA GLU A 27 3.83 -5.70 12.21
C GLU A 27 4.33 -5.84 10.77
N GLN A 28 3.41 -6.01 9.83
CA GLN A 28 3.74 -6.31 8.44
C GLN A 28 4.54 -5.20 7.78
N TYR A 29 4.16 -3.94 8.07
CA TYR A 29 4.91 -2.77 7.63
C TYR A 29 6.32 -2.76 8.22
N ASN A 30 6.48 -2.95 9.53
CA ASN A 30 7.80 -2.91 10.17
C ASN A 30 8.71 -4.06 9.74
N LYS A 31 8.15 -5.22 9.37
CA LYS A 31 8.90 -6.37 8.88
C LYS A 31 9.47 -6.15 7.48
N LYS A 32 8.75 -5.41 6.63
CA LYS A 32 9.13 -5.20 5.22
C LYS A 32 9.79 -3.85 4.95
N LYS A 33 9.62 -2.85 5.84
CA LYS A 33 10.17 -1.50 5.64
C LYS A 33 11.68 -1.53 5.48
N LYS A 34 12.18 -0.64 4.63
CA LYS A 34 13.61 -0.51 4.33
C LYS A 34 14.18 0.67 5.11
N SER A 35 15.43 0.54 5.55
CA SER A 35 16.12 1.59 6.32
C SER A 35 17.02 2.42 5.43
N ILE A 36 16.98 3.75 5.62
CA ILE A 36 17.87 4.70 4.95
C ILE A 36 19.34 4.39 5.25
N PHE A 37 19.64 4.07 6.52
CA PHE A 37 20.98 3.70 6.95
C PHE A 37 21.52 2.48 6.20
N THR A 38 20.69 1.46 6.02
CA THR A 38 21.06 0.28 5.21
C THR A 38 21.31 0.68 3.75
N GLY A 39 20.51 1.59 3.19
CA GLY A 39 20.77 2.17 1.86
C GLY A 39 22.16 2.78 1.73
N TYR A 40 22.61 3.56 2.72
CA TYR A 40 23.95 4.16 2.73
C TYR A 40 25.08 3.14 2.90
N ILE A 41 24.90 2.11 3.74
CA ILE A 41 25.88 1.01 3.84
C ILE A 41 26.04 0.32 2.48
N LEU A 42 24.94 0.06 1.77
CA LEU A 42 24.98 -0.59 0.46
C LEU A 42 25.49 0.34 -0.65
N LEU A 43 25.43 1.66 -0.47
CA LEU A 43 26.10 2.61 -1.35
C LEU A 43 27.63 2.46 -1.24
N LEU A 44 28.15 2.42 0.00
CA LEU A 44 29.56 2.19 0.29
C LEU A 44 30.04 0.82 -0.21
N LEU A 45 29.20 -0.21 -0.12
CA LEU A 45 29.52 -1.59 -0.46
C LEU A 45 29.19 -1.90 -1.94
N LEU A 46 30.03 -1.40 -2.84
CA LEU A 46 29.96 -1.62 -4.29
C LEU A 46 28.65 -1.14 -4.96
N GLY A 47 27.96 -0.18 -4.34
CA GLY A 47 26.79 0.49 -4.93
C GLY A 47 25.53 -0.35 -5.05
N TRP A 48 25.40 -1.48 -4.35
CA TRP A 48 24.20 -2.33 -4.39
C TRP A 48 22.93 -1.71 -3.79
N HIS A 49 22.96 -0.43 -3.44
CA HIS A 49 21.82 0.30 -2.88
C HIS A 49 20.57 0.32 -3.78
N TYR A 50 20.70 0.26 -5.11
CA TYR A 50 19.54 0.15 -6.01
C TYR A 50 18.87 -1.24 -5.97
N ALA A 51 19.66 -2.31 -5.83
CA ALA A 51 19.14 -3.67 -5.71
C ALA A 51 18.34 -3.85 -4.40
N TYR A 52 18.75 -3.18 -3.32
CA TYR A 52 18.05 -3.19 -2.04
C TYR A 52 16.59 -2.72 -2.11
N VAL A 53 16.33 -1.76 -3.01
CA VAL A 53 15.01 -1.18 -3.26
C VAL A 53 14.38 -1.73 -4.55
N ASN A 54 14.96 -2.81 -5.09
CA ASN A 54 14.53 -3.52 -6.30
C ASN A 54 14.44 -2.63 -7.56
N LYS A 55 15.21 -1.54 -7.62
CA LYS A 55 15.26 -0.60 -8.76
C LYS A 55 16.37 -0.98 -9.75
N TRP A 56 16.24 -2.15 -10.38
CA TRP A 56 17.22 -2.69 -11.31
C TRP A 56 17.49 -1.81 -12.54
N GLY A 57 16.47 -1.12 -13.06
CA GLY A 57 16.65 -0.23 -14.21
C GLY A 57 17.66 0.90 -13.95
N THR A 58 17.63 1.49 -12.75
CA THR A 58 18.58 2.54 -12.36
C THR A 58 19.99 1.98 -12.13
N GLN A 59 20.10 0.74 -11.66
CA GLN A 59 21.37 0.03 -11.53
C GLN A 59 22.05 -0.17 -12.90
N PHE A 60 21.29 -0.61 -13.91
CA PHE A 60 21.80 -0.76 -15.28
C PHE A 60 22.18 0.58 -15.90
N LEU A 61 21.38 1.64 -15.66
CA LEU A 61 21.73 2.99 -16.10
C LEU A 61 23.05 3.47 -15.49
N CYS A 62 23.28 3.17 -14.22
CA CYS A 62 24.53 3.50 -13.51
C CYS A 62 25.74 2.79 -14.15
N TRP A 63 25.59 1.50 -14.51
CA TRP A 63 26.60 0.75 -15.25
C TRP A 63 26.86 1.28 -16.66
N ILE A 64 25.83 1.64 -17.42
CA ILE A 64 25.97 2.24 -18.76
C ILE A 64 26.66 3.62 -18.67
N SER A 65 26.40 4.39 -17.61
CA SER A 65 27.08 5.66 -17.34
C SER A 65 28.52 5.50 -16.84
N LEU A 66 29.09 4.29 -16.89
CA LEU A 66 30.45 3.94 -16.46
C LEU A 66 30.78 4.43 -15.04
N TRP A 67 29.80 4.33 -14.13
CA TRP A 67 29.92 4.82 -12.74
C TRP A 67 30.21 6.33 -12.58
N GLY A 68 30.09 7.11 -13.65
CA GLY A 68 29.93 8.56 -13.61
C GLY A 68 31.02 9.36 -12.89
N LEU A 69 32.26 8.86 -12.84
CA LEU A 69 33.44 9.55 -12.31
C LEU A 69 33.21 10.21 -10.92
N LEU A 70 32.68 9.43 -9.97
CA LEU A 70 32.30 9.85 -8.61
C LEU A 70 31.18 10.92 -8.50
N LEU A 71 30.76 11.55 -9.60
CA LEU A 71 29.61 12.47 -9.61
C LEU A 71 28.32 11.74 -9.19
N TRP A 72 28.18 10.48 -9.63
CA TRP A 72 27.07 9.61 -9.23
C TRP A 72 27.05 9.33 -7.73
N TRP A 73 28.22 9.15 -7.13
CA TRP A 73 28.37 8.97 -5.69
C TRP A 73 27.77 10.17 -4.94
N PHE A 74 28.09 11.39 -5.36
CA PHE A 74 27.55 12.61 -4.75
C PHE A 74 26.03 12.73 -4.95
N VAL A 75 25.52 12.45 -6.14
CA VAL A 75 24.07 12.49 -6.39
C VAL A 75 23.33 11.44 -5.56
N ASP A 76 23.91 10.24 -5.41
CA ASP A 76 23.30 9.13 -4.66
C ASP A 76 23.09 9.48 -3.18
N TRP A 77 23.94 10.33 -2.59
CA TRP A 77 23.76 10.78 -1.21
C TRP A 77 22.43 11.47 -0.96
N PHE A 78 21.93 12.28 -1.90
CA PHE A 78 20.64 12.97 -1.82
C PHE A 78 19.49 12.12 -2.38
N ARG A 79 19.81 11.17 -3.27
CA ARG A 79 18.85 10.31 -3.97
C ARG A 79 18.35 9.16 -3.09
N ILE A 80 19.19 8.58 -2.24
CA ILE A 80 18.87 7.43 -1.38
C ILE A 80 17.67 7.69 -0.44
N PRO A 81 17.62 8.80 0.33
CA PRO A 81 16.49 9.07 1.21
C PRO A 81 15.16 9.12 0.45
N SER A 82 15.15 9.78 -0.72
CA SER A 82 13.97 9.90 -1.57
C SER A 82 13.49 8.54 -2.08
N ILE A 83 14.41 7.70 -2.58
CA ILE A 83 14.08 6.36 -3.09
C ILE A 83 13.51 5.47 -2.00
N ILE A 84 14.12 5.47 -0.81
CA ILE A 84 13.68 4.63 0.31
C ILE A 84 12.34 5.11 0.86
N ASN A 85 12.13 6.43 0.94
CA ASN A 85 10.85 7.00 1.36
C ASN A 85 9.74 6.62 0.36
N SER A 86 10.00 6.74 -0.94
CA SER A 86 9.07 6.30 -1.99
C SER A 86 8.71 4.82 -1.83
N TYR A 87 9.71 3.95 -1.66
CA TYR A 87 9.47 2.52 -1.46
C TYR A 87 8.64 2.22 -0.22
N ASN A 88 8.95 2.88 0.91
CA ASN A 88 8.22 2.69 2.15
C ASN A 88 6.77 3.21 2.04
N ASN A 89 6.54 4.28 1.29
CA ASN A 89 5.19 4.77 0.98
C ASN A 89 4.39 3.75 0.16
N ASP A 90 4.98 3.20 -0.90
CA ASP A 90 4.36 2.18 -1.73
C ASP A 90 4.07 0.90 -0.92
N LEU A 91 5.02 0.50 -0.08
CA LEU A 91 4.86 -0.62 0.85
C LEU A 91 3.69 -0.39 1.80
N ALA A 92 3.54 0.80 2.39
CA ALA A 92 2.42 1.12 3.28
C ALA A 92 1.07 0.98 2.56
N ILE A 93 0.97 1.45 1.32
CA ILE A 93 -0.25 1.31 0.50
C ILE A 93 -0.53 -0.17 0.21
N ASN A 94 0.49 -0.94 -0.15
CA ASN A 94 0.34 -2.36 -0.46
C ASN A 94 -0.09 -3.18 0.77
N VAL A 95 0.54 -2.96 1.93
CA VAL A 95 0.17 -3.61 3.19
C VAL A 95 -1.27 -3.25 3.55
N LEU A 96 -1.66 -1.98 3.44
CA LEU A 96 -3.05 -1.56 3.69
C LEU A 96 -4.04 -2.26 2.74
N ARG A 97 -3.69 -2.35 1.44
CA ARG A 97 -4.49 -3.05 0.44
C ARG A 97 -4.69 -4.51 0.84
N ASP A 98 -3.61 -5.21 1.18
CA ASP A 98 -3.67 -6.62 1.59
C ASP A 98 -4.59 -6.80 2.82
N PHE A 99 -4.46 -5.94 3.83
CA PHE A 99 -5.37 -5.94 4.99
C PHE A 99 -6.82 -5.68 4.59
N SER A 100 -7.06 -4.72 3.70
CA SER A 100 -8.42 -4.41 3.23
C SER A 100 -9.03 -5.58 2.45
N LEU A 101 -8.24 -6.31 1.67
CA LEU A 101 -8.68 -7.49 0.92
C LEU A 101 -8.97 -8.67 1.84
N LEU A 102 -8.10 -8.91 2.83
CA LEU A 102 -8.32 -9.96 3.83
C LEU A 102 -9.56 -9.67 4.69
N ASN A 103 -9.72 -8.42 5.15
CA ASN A 103 -10.91 -8.02 5.91
C ASN A 103 -12.17 -8.02 5.05
N TYR A 104 -12.09 -7.64 3.76
CA TYR A 104 -13.20 -7.77 2.81
C TYR A 104 -13.60 -9.23 2.59
N SER A 105 -12.64 -10.14 2.48
CA SER A 105 -12.89 -11.58 2.29
C SER A 105 -13.41 -12.25 3.57
N ALA A 106 -13.04 -11.74 4.74
CA ALA A 106 -13.54 -12.19 6.04
C ALA A 106 -14.92 -11.61 6.38
N HIS A 107 -15.28 -10.50 5.75
CA HIS A 107 -16.66 -10.05 5.72
C HIS A 107 -17.44 -11.04 4.85
N PRO A 108 -18.55 -11.65 5.31
CA PRO A 108 -19.48 -12.22 4.36
C PRO A 108 -19.83 -11.09 3.39
N ALA A 109 -19.73 -11.37 2.09
CA ALA A 109 -20.05 -10.43 1.03
C ALA A 109 -21.26 -9.59 1.44
N PRO A 110 -21.24 -8.26 1.29
CA PRO A 110 -22.22 -7.34 1.87
C PRO A 110 -23.62 -7.68 1.38
N ASP A 111 -24.26 -8.63 2.07
CA ASP A 111 -25.47 -9.37 1.73
C ASP A 111 -25.83 -9.47 0.24
N ASP A 112 -24.82 -9.51 -0.64
CA ASP A 112 -24.75 -9.09 -2.06
C ASP A 112 -26.00 -8.44 -2.70
N ASN A 113 -26.78 -7.62 -1.97
CA ASN A 113 -28.22 -7.35 -2.17
C ASN A 113 -29.10 -8.61 -2.32
N ASN A 114 -28.62 -9.80 -2.68
CA ASN A 114 -29.46 -10.98 -2.86
C ASN A 114 -29.87 -11.68 -1.54
N THR A 115 -29.70 -11.04 -0.38
CA THR A 115 -30.46 -11.38 0.85
C THR A 115 -31.58 -10.37 1.07
N ALA A 116 -31.29 -9.07 1.17
CA ALA A 116 -32.33 -8.04 1.27
C ALA A 116 -33.28 -7.99 0.05
N MET A 117 -32.77 -8.08 -1.18
CA MET A 117 -33.54 -8.18 -2.43
C MET A 117 -34.32 -9.49 -2.48
N SER A 118 -33.72 -10.63 -2.10
CA SER A 118 -34.42 -11.91 -2.18
C SER A 118 -35.55 -12.00 -1.15
N ASP A 119 -35.33 -11.46 0.06
CA ASP A 119 -36.35 -11.36 1.10
C ASP A 119 -37.41 -10.30 0.74
N TRP A 120 -37.02 -9.16 0.16
CA TRP A 120 -37.97 -8.19 -0.39
C TRP A 120 -38.79 -8.78 -1.55
N LYS A 121 -38.18 -9.60 -2.41
CA LYS A 121 -38.85 -10.25 -3.55
C LYS A 121 -39.83 -11.34 -3.10
N LYS A 122 -39.53 -12.06 -2.00
CA LYS A 122 -40.50 -12.95 -1.33
C LYS A 122 -41.71 -12.18 -0.81
N GLN A 123 -41.49 -10.98 -0.26
CA GLN A 123 -42.56 -10.11 0.24
C GLN A 123 -43.33 -9.41 -0.89
N ASN A 124 -42.70 -9.19 -2.05
CA ASN A 124 -43.26 -8.44 -3.19
C ASN A 124 -43.12 -9.25 -4.49
N PRO A 125 -43.88 -10.36 -4.66
CA PRO A 125 -43.69 -11.28 -5.77
C PRO A 125 -43.90 -10.62 -7.15
N THR A 126 -44.82 -9.66 -7.23
CA THR A 126 -45.19 -8.96 -8.48
C THR A 126 -44.32 -7.74 -8.79
N ALA A 127 -43.51 -7.27 -7.85
CA ALA A 127 -42.72 -6.05 -8.02
C ALA A 127 -41.47 -6.28 -8.89
N THR A 128 -41.07 -5.27 -9.65
CA THR A 128 -39.93 -5.36 -10.57
C THR A 128 -38.63 -4.92 -9.91
N LEU A 129 -37.50 -5.28 -10.51
CA LEU A 129 -36.18 -4.81 -10.06
C LEU A 129 -36.11 -3.28 -10.00
N ASN A 130 -36.79 -2.61 -10.93
CA ASN A 130 -36.79 -1.15 -11.01
C ASN A 130 -37.51 -0.51 -9.82
N ASP A 131 -38.54 -1.15 -9.30
CA ASP A 131 -39.30 -0.69 -8.13
C ASP A 131 -38.44 -0.75 -6.85
N TYR A 132 -37.63 -1.82 -6.71
CA TYR A 132 -36.65 -1.95 -5.63
C TYR A 132 -35.63 -0.79 -5.66
N TYR A 133 -35.01 -0.51 -6.81
CA TYR A 133 -34.04 0.60 -6.89
C TYR A 133 -34.68 1.98 -6.71
N LYS A 134 -35.95 2.14 -7.10
CA LYS A 134 -36.69 3.40 -6.91
C LYS A 134 -36.92 3.71 -5.43
N GLN A 135 -37.00 2.69 -4.57
CA GLN A 135 -37.17 2.86 -3.12
C GLN A 135 -35.88 3.31 -2.41
N LEU A 136 -34.72 2.84 -2.89
CA LEU A 136 -33.40 3.18 -2.32
C LEU A 136 -32.94 4.59 -2.68
N ARG A 137 -33.58 5.22 -3.67
CA ARG A 137 -33.25 6.55 -4.18
C ARG A 137 -34.17 7.65 -3.62
N LYS A 138 -35.09 7.30 -2.70
CA LYS A 138 -35.92 8.24 -1.92
C LYS A 138 -35.21 8.59 -0.62
#